data_AF-A0AAN5YY39-F1
#
_entry.id   AF-A0AAN5YY39-F1
#
_cell.length_a   1.000
_cell.length_b   1.000
_cell.length_c   1.000
_cell.angle_alpha   90.00
_cell.angle_beta   90.00
_cell.angle_gamma   90.00
#
_symmetry.space_group_name_H-M   'P 1'
#
loop_
_entity.id
_entity.type
_entity.pdbx_description
1 polymer ?
#
loop_
_entity_poly.entity_id
_entity_poly.type
_entity_poly.pdbx_seq_one_letter_code
_entity_poly.pdbx_strand_id
1 'polypeptide(L)'
;MLSARRKVIDFGRVLHIRQRLSHLTGHNPTHLNNKKVQEWKDTQVKAREPAQRLAAAICSVAERLIRKKVTKDKIIIQIEISARQIDNKPHRQMVDIALTPPSGSQTKWSVDSSLLEAILGLSMWSLVSANVLHDTDQTGNTISLSEDIKWGRIVHDRTQAQKRYLADKSTYNQPLIDVSIWFGPDAGRLVHDRVSAKQNHYYGPMNLEGNPKIPSHWHQLCGWNTVHESLQNRLVPDPSNNNENHDTAFLVVLAPTEDLLPQICAQDLFLAILSPLVDTLATGETAIVESGGHVLLQNSTINTLSDILVESGLATRFEALSCAVSLLATRLHPDQDTLLSDLRKTANTYRRNAEWGRAETLMQWACLKSLEADKTKPQVSLSSELLHNRGDQLLGGDSTNCNELLTSDHTINRFTETLQATGELYRWSCAQSSNKERLEFGLQGIEWMLTNFNYLSTRSSDLRQILKNYGHVSSLMKDRASRDWLPQNVHKIKGTAEQHPLVEAIRNCDKQ
;
A
#
# COMPACT_ATOMS: atom_id res chain seq x y z
N MET A 1 4.28 57.48 1.99
CA MET A 1 4.47 56.14 1.41
C MET A 1 5.79 55.56 1.92
N LEU A 2 5.77 54.87 3.06
CA LEU A 2 6.90 54.03 3.49
C LEU A 2 6.55 52.60 3.08
N SER A 3 7.13 52.14 1.98
CA SER A 3 7.11 50.73 1.61
C SER A 3 7.85 49.96 2.72
N ALA A 4 7.08 49.39 3.64
CA ALA A 4 7.63 48.49 4.64
C ALA A 4 8.23 47.30 3.88
N ARG A 5 9.57 47.26 3.79
CA ARG A 5 10.30 46.10 3.27
C ARG A 5 9.85 44.88 4.08
N ARG A 6 8.97 44.06 3.49
CA ARG A 6 8.63 42.75 4.05
C ARG A 6 9.94 41.99 4.16
N LYS A 7 10.38 41.74 5.40
CA LYS A 7 11.55 40.90 5.65
C LYS A 7 11.22 39.51 5.15
N VAL A 8 11.89 39.09 4.08
CA VAL A 8 11.85 37.71 3.61
C VAL A 8 12.47 36.86 4.72
N ILE A 9 11.74 35.86 5.19
CA ILE A 9 12.23 34.92 6.20
C ILE A 9 13.24 34.01 5.49
N ASP A 10 14.50 34.10 5.91
CA ASP A 10 15.55 33.16 5.50
C ASP A 10 15.38 31.87 6.30
N PHE A 11 14.87 30.82 5.64
CA PHE A 11 14.59 29.54 6.27
C PHE A 11 15.86 28.86 6.80
N GLY A 12 16.99 29.04 6.11
CA GLY A 12 18.26 28.43 6.50
C GLY A 12 18.75 29.03 7.80
N ARG A 13 18.60 30.34 7.93
CA ARG A 13 18.87 31.04 9.18
C ARG A 13 17.93 30.60 10.31
N VAL A 14 16.64 30.42 10.04
CA VAL A 14 15.67 29.94 11.04
C VAL A 14 16.01 28.53 11.52
N LEU A 15 16.31 27.62 10.59
CA LEU A 15 16.69 26.25 10.89
C LEU A 15 17.99 26.21 11.73
N HIS A 16 19.01 26.96 11.33
CA HIS A 16 20.26 27.06 12.09
C HIS A 16 20.04 27.63 13.50
N ILE A 17 19.18 28.64 13.66
CA ILE A 17 18.81 29.17 14.99
C ILE A 17 18.14 28.07 15.83
N ARG A 18 17.20 27.32 15.26
CA ARG A 18 16.51 26.22 15.95
C ARG A 18 17.46 25.09 16.35
N GLN A 19 18.38 24.69 15.46
CA GLN A 19 19.41 23.70 15.77
C GLN A 19 20.38 24.20 16.85
N ARG A 20 20.71 25.50 16.85
CA ARG A 20 21.51 26.06 17.95
C ARG A 20 20.74 26.07 19.28
N LEU A 21 19.44 26.35 19.24
CA LEU A 21 18.58 26.32 20.43
C LEU A 21 18.46 24.90 21.00
N SER A 22 18.35 23.86 20.17
CA SER A 22 18.31 22.47 20.66
C SER A 22 19.59 22.12 21.43
N HIS A 23 20.76 22.52 20.93
CA HIS A 23 22.03 22.40 21.65
C HIS A 23 22.05 23.16 22.98
N LEU A 24 21.61 24.43 22.99
CA LEU A 24 21.61 25.27 24.19
C LEU A 24 20.58 24.84 25.24
N THR A 25 19.59 24.04 24.85
CA THR A 25 18.51 23.55 25.71
C THR A 25 18.68 22.09 26.16
N GLY A 26 19.85 21.50 25.91
CA GLY A 26 20.23 20.19 26.44
C GLY A 26 19.96 18.98 25.52
N HIS A 27 19.74 19.15 24.22
CA HIS A 27 19.51 18.02 23.30
C HIS A 27 20.67 17.02 23.26
N ASN A 28 21.91 17.49 23.44
CA ASN A 28 23.13 16.68 23.57
C ASN A 28 24.10 17.36 24.55
N PRO A 29 24.07 17.05 25.86
CA PRO A 29 24.84 17.78 26.87
C PRO A 29 26.36 17.56 26.77
N THR A 30 26.83 16.59 25.98
CA THR A 30 28.23 16.15 25.95
C THR A 30 29.21 17.11 25.25
N HIS A 31 28.73 18.10 24.48
CA HIS A 31 29.60 18.91 23.62
C HIS A 31 29.83 20.36 24.07
N LEU A 32 29.09 20.87 25.06
CA LEU A 32 29.20 22.26 25.49
C LEU A 32 29.46 22.33 27.00
N ASN A 33 30.51 23.06 27.38
CA ASN A 33 30.85 23.35 28.78
C ASN A 33 29.58 23.69 29.59
N ASN A 34 29.22 22.84 30.57
CA ASN A 34 27.94 22.84 31.31
C ASN A 34 27.50 24.19 31.91
N LYS A 35 28.37 25.21 31.96
CA LYS A 35 28.08 26.54 32.49
C LYS A 35 27.21 27.43 31.59
N LYS A 36 26.93 27.06 30.33
CA LYS A 36 26.18 27.90 29.36
C LYS A 36 24.93 27.23 28.78
N VAL A 37 24.58 26.04 29.24
CA VAL A 37 23.42 25.27 28.73
C VAL A 37 22.30 25.38 29.77
N GLN A 38 21.09 25.69 29.31
CA GLN A 38 19.90 25.59 30.16
C GLN A 38 19.27 24.23 29.89
N GLU A 39 19.46 23.26 30.79
CA GLU A 39 18.92 21.91 30.59
C GLU A 39 17.40 21.93 30.74
N TRP A 40 16.71 21.78 29.61
CA TRP A 40 15.26 21.58 29.59
C TRP A 40 14.99 20.09 29.59
N LYS A 41 13.97 19.65 30.33
CA LYS A 41 13.53 18.26 30.28
C LYS A 41 12.97 17.95 28.90
N ASP A 42 13.09 16.70 28.45
CA ASP A 42 12.58 16.28 27.13
C ASP A 42 11.07 16.53 26.99
N THR A 43 10.33 16.41 28.08
CA THR A 43 8.89 16.71 28.14
C THR A 43 8.55 18.20 27.91
N GLN A 44 9.52 19.11 28.06
CA GLN A 44 9.33 20.54 27.81
C GLN A 44 9.53 20.91 26.33
N VAL A 45 10.18 20.05 25.55
CA VAL A 45 10.41 20.25 24.12
C VAL A 45 9.79 19.09 23.35
N LYS A 46 8.53 19.26 22.94
CA LYS A 46 7.73 18.23 22.24
C LYS A 46 8.46 17.54 21.07
N ALA A 47 9.38 18.23 20.40
CA ALA A 47 10.13 17.71 19.24
C ALA A 47 11.30 16.79 19.62
N ARG A 48 11.79 16.87 20.86
CA ARG A 48 13.11 16.33 21.24
C ARG A 48 13.14 14.82 21.26
N GLU A 49 12.25 14.21 22.03
CA GLU A 49 12.16 12.77 22.14
C GLU A 49 11.83 12.12 20.77
N PRO A 50 10.85 12.62 19.99
CA PRO A 50 10.65 12.16 18.61
C PRO A 50 11.89 12.28 17.71
N ALA A 51 12.67 13.36 17.83
CA ALA A 51 13.90 13.55 17.05
C ALA A 51 14.99 12.53 17.42
N GLN A 52 15.15 12.23 18.71
CA GLN A 52 16.09 11.21 19.18
C GLN A 52 15.68 9.81 18.72
N ARG A 53 14.39 9.46 18.84
CA ARG A 53 13.82 8.20 18.33
C ARG A 53 13.98 8.09 16.81
N LEU A 54 13.73 9.18 16.08
CA LEU A 54 13.94 9.28 14.63
C LEU A 54 15.40 9.05 14.24
N ALA A 55 16.34 9.70 14.95
CA ALA A 55 17.76 9.51 14.73
C ALA A 55 18.16 8.04 14.92
N ALA A 56 17.70 7.41 16.00
CA ALA A 56 17.93 6.00 16.29
C ALA A 56 17.33 5.09 15.20
N ALA A 57 16.10 5.36 14.76
CA ALA A 57 15.44 4.60 13.70
C ALA A 57 16.23 4.67 12.38
N ILE A 58 16.65 5.86 11.95
CA ILE A 58 17.46 6.05 10.72
C ILE A 58 18.78 5.27 10.84
N CYS A 59 19.45 5.34 11.99
CA CYS A 59 20.70 4.61 12.21
C CYS A 59 20.48 3.08 12.19
N SER A 60 19.38 2.58 12.75
CA SER A 60 19.00 1.17 12.70
C SER A 60 18.71 0.69 11.27
N VAL A 61 18.08 1.54 10.43
CA VAL A 61 17.91 1.23 9.00
C VAL A 61 19.26 1.14 8.31
N ALA A 62 20.16 2.09 8.59
CA ALA A 62 21.50 2.07 8.03
C ALA A 62 22.29 0.81 8.44
N GLU A 63 22.16 0.37 9.69
CA GLU A 63 22.83 -0.82 10.20
C GLU A 63 22.27 -2.13 9.62
N ARG A 64 20.93 -2.23 9.50
CA ARG A 64 20.24 -3.48 9.14
C ARG A 64 20.02 -3.65 7.63
N LEU A 65 19.84 -2.54 6.90
CA LEU A 65 19.34 -2.58 5.51
C LEU A 65 20.28 -1.95 4.49
N ILE A 66 21.18 -1.04 4.83
CA ILE A 66 22.15 -0.53 3.85
C ILE A 66 23.17 -1.63 3.53
N ARG A 67 23.36 -1.92 2.24
CA ARG A 67 24.25 -3.01 1.80
C ARG A 67 25.69 -2.71 2.22
N LYS A 68 26.33 -3.63 2.95
CA LYS A 68 27.72 -3.48 3.47
C LYS A 68 28.77 -3.09 2.43
N LYS A 69 28.54 -3.41 1.15
CA LYS A 69 29.43 -3.06 0.04
C LYS A 69 29.42 -1.57 -0.31
N VAL A 70 28.45 -0.80 0.19
CA VAL A 70 28.15 0.54 -0.32
C VAL A 70 28.98 1.64 0.34
N THR A 71 29.37 1.60 1.62
CA THR A 71 29.92 2.81 2.24
C THR A 71 30.92 2.59 3.38
N LYS A 72 32.18 3.00 3.15
CA LYS A 72 33.06 3.55 4.20
C LYS A 72 32.84 5.05 4.40
N ASP A 73 32.18 5.69 3.43
CA ASP A 73 32.03 7.14 3.37
C ASP A 73 30.69 7.60 3.93
N LYS A 74 30.67 8.86 4.35
CA LYS A 74 29.48 9.58 4.82
C LYS A 74 28.45 9.70 3.70
N ILE A 75 27.19 9.39 4.00
CA ILE A 75 26.06 9.57 3.08
C ILE A 75 25.44 10.94 3.35
N ILE A 76 25.33 11.79 2.33
CA ILE A 76 24.63 13.08 2.41
C ILE A 76 23.28 12.92 1.73
N ILE A 77 22.22 13.09 2.51
CA ILE A 77 20.83 13.01 2.06
C ILE A 77 20.31 14.43 1.96
N GLN A 78 19.78 14.82 0.81
CA GLN A 78 19.20 16.14 0.63
C GLN A 78 17.69 16.05 0.71
N ILE A 79 17.09 16.80 1.63
CA ILE A 79 15.64 16.93 1.72
C ILE A 79 15.22 18.37 1.35
N GLU A 80 14.14 18.50 0.60
CA GLU A 80 13.56 19.81 0.29
C GLU A 80 12.61 20.24 1.41
N ILE A 81 12.90 21.38 2.04
CA ILE A 81 11.96 22.05 2.94
C ILE A 81 11.37 23.23 2.19
N SER A 82 10.04 23.32 2.20
CA SER A 82 9.33 24.42 1.58
C SER A 82 8.49 25.18 2.59
N ALA A 83 8.44 26.50 2.41
CA ALA A 83 7.61 27.35 3.24
C ALA A 83 6.93 28.41 2.41
N ARG A 84 5.69 28.71 2.78
CA ARG A 84 4.87 29.69 2.09
C ARG A 84 4.61 30.89 2.98
N GLN A 85 4.91 32.06 2.46
CA GLN A 85 4.39 33.31 2.98
C GLN A 85 3.10 33.64 2.22
N ILE A 86 2.10 34.20 2.90
CA ILE A 86 0.71 34.38 2.45
C ILE A 86 0.58 34.93 1.01
N ASP A 87 1.54 35.73 0.54
CA ASP A 87 1.49 36.38 -0.78
C ASP A 87 2.65 36.01 -1.75
N ASN A 88 3.53 35.05 -1.41
CA ASN A 88 4.76 34.78 -2.18
C ASN A 88 4.88 33.36 -2.73
N LYS A 89 5.74 33.21 -3.75
CA LYS A 89 6.22 31.91 -4.25
C LYS A 89 6.74 31.07 -3.06
N PRO A 90 6.51 29.75 -3.03
CA PRO A 90 7.11 28.90 -2.02
C PRO A 90 8.63 29.09 -2.04
N HIS A 91 9.19 29.45 -0.88
CA HIS A 91 10.64 29.44 -0.71
C HIS A 91 11.04 27.99 -0.44
N ARG A 92 11.92 27.47 -1.29
CA ARG A 92 12.40 26.09 -1.24
C ARG A 92 13.86 26.11 -0.85
N GLN A 93 14.24 25.24 0.07
CA GLN A 93 15.61 25.09 0.52
C GLN A 93 15.94 23.62 0.66
N MET A 94 17.08 23.22 0.11
CA MET A 94 17.65 21.90 0.35
C MET A 94 18.39 21.91 1.68
N VAL A 95 18.14 20.90 2.50
CA VAL A 95 18.82 20.66 3.77
C VAL A 95 19.57 19.35 3.67
N ASP A 96 20.86 19.41 3.98
CA ASP A 96 21.74 18.24 3.99
C ASP A 96 21.65 17.54 5.35
N ILE A 97 21.27 16.26 5.32
CA ILE A 97 21.27 15.36 6.45
C ILE A 97 22.42 14.37 6.28
N ALA A 98 23.31 14.39 7.26
CA ALA A 98 24.53 13.62 7.29
C ALA A 98 24.33 12.29 8.01
N LEU A 99 24.36 11.18 7.27
CA LEU A 99 24.39 9.84 7.83
C LEU A 99 25.84 9.32 7.83
N THR A 100 26.42 9.22 9.02
CA THR A 100 27.85 8.94 9.21
C THR A 100 28.06 7.46 9.58
N PRO A 101 28.87 6.70 8.83
CA PRO A 101 29.13 5.30 9.14
C PRO A 101 30.00 5.15 10.40
N PRO A 102 30.00 3.95 11.03
CA PRO A 102 30.94 3.61 12.08
C PRO A 102 32.39 3.87 11.63
N SER A 103 33.15 4.67 12.39
CA SER A 103 34.56 4.96 12.10
C SER A 103 35.34 5.25 13.39
N GLY A 104 36.60 4.78 13.47
CA GLY A 104 37.45 4.97 14.64
C GLY A 104 36.83 4.42 15.93
N SER A 105 36.55 5.30 16.90
CA SER A 105 35.90 4.97 18.17
C SER A 105 34.38 4.80 18.08
N GLN A 106 33.76 5.20 16.97
CA GLN A 106 32.32 5.13 16.78
C GLN A 106 31.93 3.76 16.21
N THR A 107 31.14 3.00 16.97
CA THR A 107 30.77 1.61 16.61
C THR A 107 29.45 1.52 15.85
N LYS A 108 28.65 2.59 15.79
CA LYS A 108 27.31 2.62 15.18
C LYS A 108 27.18 3.77 14.21
N TRP A 109 26.23 3.67 13.28
CA TRP A 109 25.83 4.81 12.45
C TRP A 109 25.37 5.98 13.33
N SER A 110 25.57 7.21 12.86
CA SER A 110 25.02 8.40 13.50
C SER A 110 24.41 9.39 12.51
N VAL A 111 23.42 10.12 12.99
CA VAL A 111 22.81 11.28 12.36
C VAL A 111 22.64 12.38 13.42
N ASP A 112 22.72 13.64 13.03
CA ASP A 112 22.57 14.77 13.96
C ASP A 112 21.11 14.91 14.43
N SER A 113 20.81 14.38 15.61
CA SER A 113 19.48 14.46 16.22
C SER A 113 19.06 15.90 16.55
N SER A 114 20.01 16.82 16.79
CA SER A 114 19.72 18.23 17.05
C SER A 114 19.18 18.94 15.80
N LEU A 115 19.67 18.55 14.62
CA LEU A 115 19.15 19.00 13.33
C LEU A 115 17.73 18.44 13.09
N LEU A 116 17.51 17.17 13.42
CA LEU A 116 16.18 16.55 13.31
C LEU A 116 15.17 17.22 14.27
N GLU A 117 15.57 17.58 15.50
CA GLU A 117 14.71 18.35 16.43
C GLU A 117 14.33 19.69 15.81
N ALA A 118 15.27 20.38 15.16
CA ALA A 118 15.01 21.66 14.51
C ALA A 118 14.01 21.54 13.36
N ILE A 119 14.17 20.51 12.51
CA ILE A 119 13.25 20.25 11.39
C ILE A 119 11.86 19.90 11.93
N LEU A 120 11.75 18.94 12.86
CA LEU A 120 10.47 18.52 13.45
C LEU A 120 9.77 19.66 14.18
N GLY A 121 10.51 20.46 14.94
CA GLY A 121 9.99 21.64 15.62
C GLY A 121 9.37 22.64 14.65
N LEU A 122 9.99 22.86 13.49
CA LEU A 122 9.45 23.74 12.45
C LEU A 122 8.23 23.13 11.75
N SER A 123 8.26 21.83 11.43
CA SER A 123 7.13 21.12 10.84
C SER A 123 5.89 21.18 11.74
N MET A 124 6.04 20.82 13.02
CA MET A 124 4.95 20.91 13.98
C MET A 124 4.46 22.35 14.16
N TRP A 125 5.37 23.32 14.26
CA TRP A 125 4.99 24.73 14.39
C TRP A 125 4.19 25.21 13.17
N SER A 126 4.52 24.74 11.96
CA SER A 126 3.77 25.08 10.75
C SER A 126 2.32 24.59 10.80
N LEU A 127 2.09 23.41 11.37
CA LEU A 127 0.76 22.81 11.52
C LEU A 127 -0.02 23.49 12.65
N VAL A 128 0.59 23.68 13.83
CA VAL A 128 -0.04 24.35 14.97
C VAL A 128 -0.42 25.79 14.63
N SER A 129 0.37 26.47 13.81
CA SER A 129 0.16 27.87 13.42
C SER A 129 -0.71 28.06 12.18
N ALA A 130 -1.20 26.98 11.57
CA ALA A 130 -2.04 27.08 10.39
C ALA A 130 -3.42 27.65 10.76
N ASN A 131 -3.77 28.82 10.20
CA ASN A 131 -5.04 29.50 10.50
C ASN A 131 -6.28 28.63 10.25
N VAL A 132 -6.21 27.69 9.29
CA VAL A 132 -7.30 26.76 8.99
C VAL A 132 -7.53 25.71 10.08
N LEU A 133 -6.58 25.59 11.02
CA LEU A 133 -6.64 24.69 12.16
C LEU A 133 -6.85 25.46 13.47
N HIS A 134 -7.35 26.69 13.41
CA HIS A 134 -7.70 27.49 14.57
C HIS A 134 -9.20 27.53 14.76
N ASP A 135 -9.63 27.39 16.00
CA ASP A 135 -11.01 27.60 16.43
C ASP A 135 -11.06 28.58 17.60
N THR A 136 -12.24 29.03 17.97
CA THR A 136 -12.46 29.90 19.12
C THR A 136 -13.14 29.10 20.22
N ASP A 137 -12.50 29.02 21.39
CA ASP A 137 -13.10 28.36 22.54
C ASP A 137 -14.28 29.16 23.12
N GLN A 138 -14.97 28.60 24.12
CA GLN A 138 -16.12 29.22 24.77
C GLN A 138 -15.81 30.58 25.42
N THR A 139 -14.52 30.88 25.65
CA THR A 139 -14.05 32.12 26.27
C THR A 139 -13.59 33.16 25.25
N GLY A 140 -13.65 32.85 23.95
CA GLY A 140 -13.21 33.74 22.88
C GLY A 140 -11.72 33.62 22.54
N ASN A 141 -10.99 32.66 23.11
CA ASN A 141 -9.57 32.47 22.82
C ASN A 141 -9.37 31.60 21.59
N THR A 142 -8.38 31.94 20.77
CA THR A 142 -7.96 31.12 19.64
C THR A 142 -7.22 29.88 20.13
N ILE A 143 -7.75 28.70 19.83
CA ILE A 143 -7.14 27.40 20.13
C ILE A 143 -6.71 26.71 18.83
N SER A 144 -5.62 25.93 18.88
CA SER A 144 -5.21 25.10 17.75
C SER A 144 -5.86 23.73 17.85
N LEU A 145 -6.56 23.33 16.80
CA LEU A 145 -7.14 22.00 16.64
C LEU A 145 -6.13 20.95 16.14
N SER A 146 -4.87 21.34 15.91
CA SER A 146 -3.87 20.47 15.26
C SER A 146 -3.60 19.14 15.98
N GLU A 147 -3.87 19.06 17.28
CA GLU A 147 -3.73 17.84 18.08
C GLU A 147 -5.01 16.97 18.10
N ASP A 148 -6.17 17.55 17.82
CA ASP A 148 -7.47 16.86 17.84
C ASP A 148 -7.90 16.33 16.46
N ILE A 149 -7.10 16.59 15.44
CA ILE A 149 -7.38 16.18 14.07
C ILE A 149 -7.09 14.70 13.87
N LYS A 150 -8.04 14.01 13.23
CA LYS A 150 -7.80 12.69 12.66
C LYS A 150 -7.04 12.82 11.34
N TRP A 151 -5.93 12.10 11.26
CA TRP A 151 -5.01 12.12 10.14
C TRP A 151 -5.12 10.85 9.29
N GLY A 152 -4.96 11.00 7.97
CA GLY A 152 -4.82 9.89 7.05
C GLY A 152 -3.51 9.89 6.31
N ARG A 153 -2.77 8.79 6.45
CA ARG A 153 -1.49 8.58 5.77
C ARG A 153 -1.75 8.09 4.36
N ILE A 154 -1.19 8.78 3.37
CA ILE A 154 -1.21 8.33 1.98
C ILE A 154 -0.24 7.14 1.83
N VAL A 155 -0.83 5.94 1.73
CA VAL A 155 -0.09 4.68 1.56
C VAL A 155 0.30 4.47 0.11
N HIS A 156 -0.61 4.82 -0.80
CA HIS A 156 -0.38 4.67 -2.22
C HIS A 156 -1.25 5.65 -2.98
N ASP A 157 -0.79 6.08 -4.14
CA ASP A 157 -1.57 6.86 -5.07
C ASP A 157 -1.75 6.14 -6.38
N ARG A 158 -2.98 6.25 -6.87
CA ARG A 158 -3.37 5.90 -8.22
C ARG A 158 -3.61 7.20 -8.94
N THR A 159 -2.89 7.40 -10.04
CA THR A 159 -3.33 8.42 -10.96
C THR A 159 -4.60 7.96 -11.67
N GLN A 160 -5.69 8.69 -11.49
CA GLN A 160 -6.80 8.64 -12.42
C GLN A 160 -6.51 9.60 -13.59
N ALA A 161 -6.07 9.04 -14.71
CA ALA A 161 -5.97 9.80 -15.95
C ALA A 161 -7.38 10.35 -16.28
N GLN A 162 -7.53 11.67 -16.39
CA GLN A 162 -8.81 12.32 -16.59
C GLN A 162 -9.39 11.84 -17.94
N LYS A 163 -10.50 11.10 -17.91
CA LYS A 163 -11.13 10.45 -19.09
C LYS A 163 -11.42 11.38 -20.28
N ARG A 164 -11.34 12.70 -20.11
CA ARG A 164 -11.76 13.68 -21.12
C ARG A 164 -10.72 14.04 -22.19
N TYR A 165 -9.43 13.77 -21.99
CA TYR A 165 -8.38 14.30 -22.89
C TYR A 165 -7.32 13.30 -23.39
N LEU A 166 -7.52 12.00 -23.21
CA LEU A 166 -6.49 11.02 -23.57
C LEU A 166 -6.86 10.28 -24.86
N ALA A 167 -6.40 10.84 -25.98
CA ALA A 167 -6.42 10.17 -27.29
C ALA A 167 -5.49 8.94 -27.33
N ASP A 168 -4.51 8.86 -26.41
CA ASP A 168 -3.65 7.70 -26.27
C ASP A 168 -3.90 6.98 -24.93
N LYS A 169 -4.68 5.90 -24.98
CA LYS A 169 -4.98 5.02 -23.84
C LYS A 169 -3.77 4.19 -23.39
N SER A 170 -2.68 4.14 -24.17
CA SER A 170 -1.58 3.20 -23.93
C SER A 170 -0.56 3.69 -22.90
N THR A 171 -0.42 5.01 -22.72
CA THR A 171 0.72 5.61 -21.99
C THR A 171 0.57 5.59 -20.46
N TYR A 172 -0.62 5.29 -19.92
CA TYR A 172 -0.88 5.32 -18.46
C TYR A 172 -1.52 4.04 -17.91
N ASN A 173 -1.23 2.90 -18.55
CA ASN A 173 -1.60 1.57 -18.04
C ASN A 173 -0.59 1.06 -17.00
N GLN A 174 -0.22 1.88 -16.01
CA GLN A 174 0.50 1.31 -14.87
C GLN A 174 -0.45 0.37 -14.13
N PRO A 175 -0.07 -0.91 -13.92
CA PRO A 175 -0.93 -1.89 -13.28
C PRO A 175 -1.27 -1.41 -11.86
N LEU A 176 -2.53 -1.60 -11.49
CA LEU A 176 -3.03 -1.26 -10.16
C LEU A 176 -2.27 -2.09 -9.12
N ILE A 177 -1.44 -1.43 -8.31
CA ILE A 177 -0.81 -2.07 -7.15
C ILE A 177 -1.88 -2.13 -6.07
N ASP A 178 -2.35 -3.35 -5.78
CA ASP A 178 -3.27 -3.57 -4.69
C ASP A 178 -2.50 -3.63 -3.38
N VAL A 179 -2.29 -2.47 -2.77
CA VAL A 179 -1.54 -2.40 -1.52
C VAL A 179 -2.23 -3.12 -0.35
N SER A 180 -3.51 -3.48 -0.47
CA SER A 180 -4.22 -4.21 0.59
C SER A 180 -3.61 -5.58 0.90
N ILE A 181 -2.95 -6.20 -0.08
CA ILE A 181 -2.25 -7.48 0.09
C ILE A 181 -1.10 -7.39 1.11
N TRP A 182 -0.56 -6.21 1.40
CA TRP A 182 0.48 -6.04 2.42
C TRP A 182 -0.08 -6.04 3.85
N PHE A 183 -1.38 -5.76 4.03
CA PHE A 183 -2.00 -5.53 5.35
C PHE A 183 -2.78 -6.74 5.87
N GLY A 184 -3.17 -7.68 5.01
CA GLY A 184 -3.89 -8.91 5.40
C GLY A 184 -5.15 -8.61 6.20
N PRO A 185 -5.26 -9.04 7.49
CA PRO A 185 -6.45 -8.76 8.30
C PRO A 185 -6.68 -7.26 8.53
N ASP A 186 -5.63 -6.44 8.53
CA ASP A 186 -5.75 -4.99 8.68
C ASP A 186 -6.15 -4.28 7.38
N ALA A 187 -6.25 -4.99 6.25
CA ALA A 187 -6.63 -4.40 4.96
C ALA A 187 -7.98 -3.67 5.01
N GLY A 188 -8.93 -4.14 5.83
CA GLY A 188 -10.23 -3.51 6.02
C GLY A 188 -10.17 -2.12 6.66
N ARG A 189 -9.04 -1.73 7.23
CA ARG A 189 -8.81 -0.39 7.80
C ARG A 189 -8.42 0.64 6.73
N LEU A 190 -8.00 0.20 5.55
CA LEU A 190 -7.61 1.09 4.48
C LEU A 190 -8.85 1.76 3.85
N VAL A 191 -8.76 3.06 3.63
CA VAL A 191 -9.82 3.86 3.03
C VAL A 191 -9.37 4.29 1.63
N HIS A 192 -10.24 4.15 0.64
CA HIS A 192 -9.97 4.66 -0.70
C HIS A 192 -10.65 6.01 -0.86
N ASP A 193 -9.89 7.03 -1.25
CA ASP A 193 -10.41 8.39 -1.37
C ASP A 193 -9.88 9.09 -2.63
N ARG A 194 -10.41 10.28 -2.92
CA ARG A 194 -10.02 11.11 -4.04
C ARG A 194 -9.49 12.45 -3.55
N VAL A 195 -8.27 12.75 -3.95
CA VAL A 195 -7.56 13.99 -3.64
C VAL A 195 -7.51 14.85 -4.89
N SER A 196 -8.20 15.99 -4.92
CA SER A 196 -8.22 16.92 -6.07
C SER A 196 -7.30 18.11 -5.85
N ALA A 197 -6.21 18.19 -6.60
CA ALA A 197 -5.33 19.35 -6.66
C ALA A 197 -5.90 20.37 -7.64
N LYS A 198 -6.39 21.49 -7.10
CA LYS A 198 -6.72 22.66 -7.91
C LYS A 198 -5.41 23.35 -8.29
N GLN A 199 -5.15 23.41 -9.59
CA GLN A 199 -4.00 24.13 -10.13
C GLN A 199 -4.33 25.62 -10.14
N ASN A 200 -4.06 26.31 -9.03
CA ASN A 200 -4.05 27.77 -9.06
C ASN A 200 -2.94 28.20 -10.03
N HIS A 201 -3.29 28.97 -11.06
CA HIS A 201 -2.52 29.32 -12.27
C HIS A 201 -1.10 29.91 -12.07
N TYR A 202 -0.58 29.98 -10.84
CA TYR A 202 0.72 30.55 -10.53
C TYR A 202 1.62 29.69 -9.63
N TYR A 203 1.13 28.62 -9.00
CA TYR A 203 1.87 27.86 -7.99
C TYR A 203 1.51 26.37 -8.00
N GLY A 204 2.44 25.51 -7.59
CA GLY A 204 2.24 24.05 -7.43
C GLY A 204 1.04 23.67 -6.55
N PRO A 205 0.75 22.37 -6.37
CA PRO A 205 -0.54 21.89 -5.90
C PRO A 205 -0.77 22.38 -4.47
N MET A 206 -1.61 23.39 -4.29
CA MET A 206 -1.62 24.16 -3.03
C MET A 206 -2.98 24.37 -2.40
N ASN A 207 -4.08 23.99 -3.06
CA ASN A 207 -5.37 23.89 -2.39
C ASN A 207 -6.01 22.59 -2.86
N LEU A 208 -6.01 21.60 -1.98
CA LEU A 208 -6.94 20.50 -2.09
C LEU A 208 -8.25 21.02 -1.53
N GLU A 209 -9.07 21.61 -2.39
CA GLU A 209 -10.50 21.63 -2.08
C GLU A 209 -10.95 20.18 -2.16
N GLY A 210 -10.84 19.47 -1.04
CA GLY A 210 -11.61 18.26 -0.83
C GLY A 210 -13.07 18.68 -0.98
N ASN A 211 -13.71 18.22 -2.04
CA ASN A 211 -15.16 18.24 -2.11
C ASN A 211 -15.59 16.96 -1.37
N PRO A 212 -15.86 16.99 -0.05
CA PRO A 212 -15.81 15.76 0.71
C PRO A 212 -17.17 15.07 0.65
N LYS A 213 -17.18 13.93 -0.06
CA LYS A 213 -17.65 12.70 0.57
C LYS A 213 -16.50 11.99 1.30
N ILE A 214 -15.47 12.71 1.74
CA ILE A 214 -14.63 12.24 2.85
C ILE A 214 -15.63 12.03 3.99
N PRO A 215 -15.67 10.86 4.65
CA PRO A 215 -16.45 10.70 5.86
C PRO A 215 -16.17 11.90 6.76
N SER A 216 -17.20 12.57 7.29
CA SER A 216 -17.15 13.86 7.99
C SER A 216 -16.23 13.96 9.22
N HIS A 217 -15.35 12.97 9.45
CA HIS A 217 -14.44 12.87 10.57
C HIS A 217 -12.94 13.02 10.22
N TRP A 218 -12.51 13.10 8.95
CA TRP A 218 -11.08 13.29 8.61
C TRP A 218 -10.82 14.72 8.15
N HIS A 219 -9.81 15.36 8.76
CA HIS A 219 -9.54 16.78 8.51
C HIS A 219 -8.17 17.03 7.89
N GLN A 220 -7.21 16.09 7.93
CA GLN A 220 -5.87 16.28 7.34
C GLN A 220 -5.23 14.99 6.81
N LEU A 221 -4.27 15.15 5.88
CA LEU A 221 -3.51 14.06 5.25
C LEU A 221 -2.00 14.22 5.51
N CYS A 222 -1.31 13.10 5.70
CA CYS A 222 0.15 13.00 5.82
C CYS A 222 0.74 11.98 4.82
N GLY A 223 2.07 11.87 4.75
CA GLY A 223 2.72 10.97 3.79
C GLY A 223 2.76 11.53 2.35
N TRP A 224 2.79 12.86 2.20
CA TRP A 224 2.83 13.54 0.90
C TRP A 224 4.02 13.15 0.02
N ASN A 225 5.09 12.61 0.61
CA ASN A 225 6.24 12.09 -0.14
C ASN A 225 5.83 10.99 -1.13
N THR A 226 4.82 10.17 -0.82
CA THR A 226 4.32 9.10 -1.68
C THR A 226 3.79 9.63 -3.01
N VAL A 227 3.11 10.78 -2.99
CA VAL A 227 2.49 11.40 -4.18
C VAL A 227 3.35 12.48 -4.83
N HIS A 228 4.47 12.85 -4.21
CA HIS A 228 5.23 14.03 -4.61
C HIS A 228 5.76 13.93 -6.03
N GLU A 229 6.34 12.79 -6.43
CA GLU A 229 6.81 12.56 -7.80
C GLU A 229 5.65 12.55 -8.81
N SER A 230 4.54 11.89 -8.47
CA SER A 230 3.31 11.88 -9.26
C SER A 230 2.77 13.30 -9.50
N LEU A 231 2.86 14.17 -8.50
CA LEU A 231 2.46 15.57 -8.59
C LEU A 231 3.45 16.38 -9.44
N GLN A 232 4.76 16.23 -9.22
CA GLN A 232 5.78 16.99 -9.94
C GLN A 232 5.80 16.68 -11.45
N ASN A 233 5.73 15.41 -11.82
CA ASN A 233 5.79 14.97 -13.23
C ASN A 233 4.62 15.49 -14.08
N ARG A 234 3.51 15.89 -13.44
CA ARG A 234 2.27 16.35 -14.13
C ARG A 234 2.13 17.85 -14.22
N LEU A 235 2.90 18.59 -13.43
CA LEU A 235 2.83 20.05 -13.38
C LEU A 235 3.66 20.71 -14.49
N VAL A 236 4.27 19.93 -15.39
CA VAL A 236 4.88 20.47 -16.62
C VAL A 236 3.73 20.95 -17.51
N PRO A 237 3.48 22.28 -17.60
CA PRO A 237 2.36 22.79 -18.37
C PRO A 237 2.64 22.48 -19.84
N ASP A 238 1.68 21.86 -20.54
CA ASP A 238 1.74 21.83 -22.00
C ASP A 238 1.49 23.26 -22.50
N PRO A 239 2.50 23.94 -23.08
CA PRO A 239 2.39 25.33 -23.48
C PRO A 239 1.35 25.55 -24.59
N SER A 240 0.82 24.48 -25.20
CA SER A 240 -0.19 24.56 -26.24
C SER A 240 -1.63 24.73 -25.72
N ASN A 241 -1.89 24.52 -24.42
CA ASN A 241 -3.26 24.40 -23.89
C ASN A 241 -3.59 25.49 -22.84
N ASN A 242 -3.77 26.73 -23.30
CA ASN A 242 -3.79 27.92 -22.44
C ASN A 242 -5.10 28.23 -21.68
N ASN A 243 -6.18 27.45 -21.81
CA ASN A 243 -7.51 27.95 -21.43
C ASN A 243 -8.40 27.05 -20.55
N GLU A 244 -7.94 25.91 -20.02
CA GLU A 244 -8.79 25.09 -19.14
C GLU A 244 -8.18 24.84 -17.75
N ASN A 245 -8.96 25.14 -16.71
CA ASN A 245 -8.69 24.77 -15.32
C ASN A 245 -8.60 23.25 -15.22
N HIS A 246 -7.40 22.69 -15.33
CA HIS A 246 -7.15 21.27 -15.14
C HIS A 246 -7.10 20.93 -13.64
N ASP A 247 -8.27 20.75 -13.05
CA ASP A 247 -8.39 20.10 -11.74
C ASP A 247 -7.88 18.66 -11.87
N THR A 248 -6.67 18.42 -11.38
CA THR A 248 -6.06 17.09 -11.40
C THR A 248 -6.49 16.36 -10.14
N ALA A 249 -7.13 15.20 -10.30
CA ALA A 249 -7.55 14.40 -9.16
C ALA A 249 -6.87 13.04 -9.14
N PHE A 250 -6.45 12.64 -7.95
CA PHE A 250 -5.76 11.40 -7.65
C PHE A 250 -6.68 10.52 -6.83
N LEU A 251 -6.65 9.22 -7.10
CA LEU A 251 -7.22 8.24 -6.18
C LEU A 251 -6.12 7.87 -5.22
N VAL A 252 -6.38 7.90 -3.92
CA VAL A 252 -5.38 7.57 -2.90
C VAL A 252 -5.91 6.44 -2.03
N VAL A 253 -4.99 5.63 -1.53
CA VAL A 253 -5.26 4.68 -0.45
C VAL A 253 -4.72 5.28 0.83
N LEU A 254 -5.61 5.47 1.80
CA LEU A 254 -5.35 6.10 3.08
C LEU A 254 -5.33 5.04 4.18
N ALA A 255 -4.36 5.16 5.08
CA ALA A 255 -4.34 4.44 6.35
C ALA A 255 -4.71 5.39 7.51
N PRO A 256 -5.70 5.05 8.35
CA PRO A 256 -5.98 5.80 9.58
C PRO A 256 -4.78 5.78 10.51
N THR A 257 -4.47 6.95 11.06
CA THR A 257 -3.51 7.07 12.14
C THR A 257 -4.17 7.75 13.34
N GLU A 258 -3.83 7.23 14.52
CA GLU A 258 -4.24 7.78 15.81
C GLU A 258 -3.02 8.35 16.56
N ASP A 259 -1.88 8.42 15.87
CA ASP A 259 -0.64 8.97 16.42
C ASP A 259 -0.77 10.46 16.72
N LEU A 260 -0.01 10.88 17.72
CA LEU A 260 0.11 12.28 18.05
C LEU A 260 0.90 13.03 16.96
N LEU A 261 0.62 14.32 16.82
CA LEU A 261 1.24 15.20 15.83
C LEU A 261 2.79 15.10 15.75
N PRO A 262 3.55 15.00 16.87
CA PRO A 262 5.00 14.86 16.80
C PRO A 262 5.44 13.56 16.13
N GLN A 263 4.74 12.45 16.36
CA GLN A 263 5.00 11.14 15.78
C GLN A 263 4.69 11.15 14.28
N ILE A 264 3.55 11.73 13.88
CA ILE A 264 3.18 11.89 12.47
C ILE A 264 4.25 12.69 11.72
N CYS A 265 4.70 13.82 12.29
CA CYS A 265 5.80 14.61 11.72
C CYS A 265 7.10 13.82 11.64
N ALA A 266 7.43 13.02 12.65
CA ALA A 266 8.63 12.19 12.68
C ALA A 266 8.60 11.08 11.62
N GLN A 267 7.46 10.43 11.43
CA GLN A 267 7.25 9.44 10.37
C GLN A 267 7.36 10.05 8.97
N ASP A 268 6.78 11.23 8.74
CA ASP A 268 6.89 11.91 7.44
C ASP A 268 8.32 12.33 7.14
N LEU A 269 9.06 12.80 8.15
CA LEU A 269 10.48 13.11 8.00
C LEU A 269 11.32 11.84 7.78
N PHE A 270 11.00 10.74 8.46
CA PHE A 270 11.63 9.44 8.23
C PHE A 270 11.48 9.00 6.77
N LEU A 271 10.26 9.08 6.22
CA LEU A 271 9.98 8.75 4.82
C LEU A 271 10.72 9.68 3.85
N ALA A 272 10.76 10.99 4.14
CA ALA A 272 11.50 11.95 3.32
C ALA A 272 13.01 11.65 3.27
N ILE A 273 13.58 11.22 4.40
CA ILE A 273 15.00 10.89 4.51
C ILE A 273 15.31 9.55 3.83
N LEU A 274 14.44 8.56 3.95
CA LEU A 274 14.67 7.23 3.36
C LEU A 274 14.34 7.14 1.87
N SER A 275 13.45 7.98 1.36
CA SER A 275 13.04 7.96 -0.06
C SER A 275 14.25 8.00 -1.03
N PRO A 276 15.21 8.94 -0.90
CA PRO A 276 16.42 8.94 -1.73
C PRO A 276 17.35 7.74 -1.52
N LEU A 277 17.19 7.02 -0.42
CA LEU A 277 18.03 5.87 -0.07
C LEU A 277 17.44 4.54 -0.52
N VAL A 278 16.20 4.49 -1.02
CA VAL A 278 15.48 3.26 -1.31
C VAL A 278 16.34 2.28 -2.11
N ASP A 279 16.99 2.74 -3.19
CA ASP A 279 17.83 1.89 -4.06
C ASP A 279 19.10 1.35 -3.41
N THR A 280 19.56 1.97 -2.33
CA THR A 280 20.72 1.50 -1.56
C THR A 280 20.35 0.40 -0.57
N LEU A 281 19.06 0.26 -0.24
CA LEU A 281 18.58 -0.75 0.70
C LEU A 281 18.70 -2.16 0.11
N ALA A 282 19.00 -3.13 0.97
CA ALA A 282 18.88 -4.53 0.66
C ALA A 282 17.41 -4.85 0.33
N THR A 283 17.19 -5.43 -0.85
CA THR A 283 15.87 -5.91 -1.25
C THR A 283 15.74 -7.34 -0.74
N GLY A 284 14.90 -7.52 0.27
CA GLY A 284 14.54 -8.83 0.79
C GLY A 284 13.70 -9.61 -0.22
N GLU A 285 13.62 -10.92 -0.01
CA GLU A 285 12.72 -11.78 -0.78
C GLU A 285 11.26 -11.43 -0.47
N THR A 286 10.46 -11.37 -1.54
CA THR A 286 9.00 -11.23 -1.45
C THR A 286 8.37 -12.61 -1.59
N ALA A 287 7.48 -12.96 -0.66
CA ALA A 287 6.76 -14.22 -0.67
C ALA A 287 5.27 -13.99 -0.46
N ILE A 288 4.45 -14.77 -1.16
CA ILE A 288 3.00 -14.81 -0.93
C ILE A 288 2.71 -15.87 0.10
N VAL A 289 1.97 -15.49 1.13
CA VAL A 289 1.55 -16.41 2.19
C VAL A 289 0.05 -16.22 2.46
N GLU A 290 -0.59 -17.28 2.94
CA GLU A 290 -1.90 -17.16 3.56
C GLU A 290 -1.72 -17.12 5.09
N SER A 291 -2.43 -16.22 5.77
CA SER A 291 -2.50 -16.21 7.24
C SER A 291 -3.85 -15.72 7.72
N GLY A 292 -4.54 -16.55 8.50
CA GLY A 292 -5.80 -16.18 9.16
C GLY A 292 -6.96 -15.93 8.20
N GLY A 293 -6.97 -16.57 7.04
CA GLY A 293 -7.95 -16.36 5.96
C GLY A 293 -7.59 -15.21 5.02
N HIS A 294 -6.43 -14.58 5.19
CA HIS A 294 -6.00 -13.45 4.36
C HIS A 294 -4.79 -13.81 3.50
N VAL A 295 -4.81 -13.35 2.25
CA VAL A 295 -3.66 -13.39 1.36
C VAL A 295 -2.75 -12.22 1.67
N LEU A 296 -1.48 -12.52 1.93
CA LEU A 296 -0.48 -11.57 2.39
C LEU A 296 0.76 -11.62 1.50
N LEU A 297 1.26 -10.43 1.16
CA LEU A 297 2.57 -10.27 0.58
C LEU A 297 3.54 -9.93 1.70
N GLN A 298 4.50 -10.82 1.94
CA GLN A 298 5.54 -10.64 2.94
C GLN A 298 6.84 -10.27 2.26
N ASN A 299 7.52 -9.25 2.78
CA ASN A 299 8.85 -8.90 2.37
C ASN A 299 9.70 -8.58 3.61
N SER A 300 10.89 -9.19 3.70
CA SER A 300 11.75 -9.04 4.88
C SER A 300 12.26 -7.61 5.09
N THR A 301 12.42 -6.81 4.02
CA THR A 301 12.79 -5.39 4.12
C THR A 301 11.62 -4.55 4.68
N ILE A 302 10.39 -4.77 4.19
CA ILE A 302 9.19 -4.10 4.73
C ILE A 302 9.00 -4.43 6.20
N ASN A 303 9.10 -5.72 6.56
CA ASN A 303 9.00 -6.15 7.96
C ASN A 303 10.09 -5.52 8.82
N THR A 304 11.35 -5.52 8.36
CA THR A 304 12.47 -4.89 9.08
C THR A 304 12.25 -3.39 9.30
N LEU A 305 11.78 -2.65 8.28
CA LEU A 305 11.46 -1.23 8.43
C LEU A 305 10.33 -1.00 9.44
N SER A 306 9.30 -1.85 9.37
CA SER A 306 8.16 -1.77 10.27
C SER A 306 8.58 -2.03 11.72
N ASP A 307 9.38 -3.08 11.94
CA ASP A 307 9.92 -3.42 13.26
C ASP A 307 10.79 -2.27 13.81
N ILE A 308 11.63 -1.63 12.99
CA ILE A 308 12.46 -0.49 13.43
C ILE A 308 11.60 0.68 13.91
N LEU A 309 10.50 1.00 13.22
CA LEU A 309 9.58 2.09 13.62
C LEU A 309 8.83 1.76 14.91
N VAL A 310 8.44 0.48 15.11
CA VAL A 310 7.79 0.01 16.34
C VAL A 310 8.78 0.00 17.51
N GLU A 311 9.96 -0.58 17.32
CA GLU A 311 11.02 -0.69 18.33
C GLU A 311 11.52 0.70 18.80
N SER A 312 11.54 1.69 17.89
CA SER A 312 11.90 3.07 18.22
C SER A 312 10.76 3.85 18.88
N GLY A 313 9.55 3.27 18.99
CA GLY A 313 8.38 3.95 19.55
C GLY A 313 7.90 5.13 18.70
N LEU A 314 8.15 5.10 17.39
CA LEU A 314 7.69 6.13 16.45
C LEU A 314 6.31 5.83 15.86
N ALA A 315 5.87 4.57 15.87
CA ALA A 315 4.63 4.14 15.26
C ALA A 315 4.05 2.89 15.93
N THR A 316 2.74 2.69 15.88
CA THR A 316 2.15 1.37 16.12
C THR A 316 2.48 0.41 14.98
N ARG A 317 2.22 -0.88 15.14
CA ARG A 317 2.50 -1.89 14.10
C ARG A 317 1.81 -1.58 12.76
N PHE A 318 0.57 -1.11 12.80
CA PHE A 318 -0.19 -0.77 11.60
C PHE A 318 0.41 0.47 10.90
N GLU A 319 0.70 1.53 11.66
CA GLU A 319 1.28 2.78 11.11
C GLU A 319 2.69 2.56 10.59
N ALA A 320 3.49 1.73 11.27
CA ALA A 320 4.81 1.33 10.85
C ALA A 320 4.77 0.58 9.50
N LEU A 321 3.83 -0.36 9.37
CA LEU A 321 3.58 -1.06 8.12
C LEU A 321 3.12 -0.10 7.02
N SER A 322 2.20 0.83 7.32
CA SER A 322 1.78 1.87 6.38
C SER A 322 2.95 2.69 5.87
N CYS A 323 3.86 3.12 6.76
CA CYS A 323 5.07 3.84 6.36
C CYS A 323 5.98 2.99 5.45
N ALA A 324 6.25 1.74 5.82
CA ALA A 324 7.11 0.86 5.05
C ALA A 324 6.52 0.54 3.66
N VAL A 325 5.20 0.32 3.58
CA VAL A 325 4.47 0.08 2.33
C VAL A 325 4.45 1.34 1.46
N SER A 326 4.19 2.53 2.02
CA SER A 326 4.30 3.82 1.30
C SER A 326 5.64 3.98 0.61
N LEU A 327 6.72 3.56 1.28
CA LEU A 327 8.08 3.73 0.77
C LEU A 327 8.46 2.69 -0.30
N LEU A 328 7.99 1.44 -0.17
CA LEU A 328 8.57 0.31 -0.91
C LEU A 328 7.59 -0.44 -1.83
N ALA A 329 6.28 -0.24 -1.71
CA ALA A 329 5.30 -1.06 -2.44
C ALA A 329 5.46 -0.95 -3.96
N THR A 330 5.69 0.26 -4.49
CA THR A 330 5.88 0.49 -5.93
C THR A 330 7.06 -0.27 -6.52
N ARG A 331 8.09 -0.54 -5.70
CA ARG A 331 9.29 -1.26 -6.11
C ARG A 331 9.20 -2.76 -5.88
N LEU A 332 8.54 -3.19 -4.80
CA LEU A 332 8.57 -4.58 -4.34
C LEU A 332 7.33 -5.38 -4.74
N HIS A 333 6.27 -4.71 -5.15
CA HIS A 333 5.06 -5.39 -5.57
C HIS A 333 5.30 -6.07 -6.93
N PRO A 334 5.07 -7.40 -7.05
CA PRO A 334 5.20 -8.09 -8.32
C PRO A 334 4.21 -7.54 -9.34
N ASP A 335 4.53 -7.61 -10.62
CA ASP A 335 3.52 -7.37 -11.66
C ASP A 335 2.41 -8.44 -11.56
N GLN A 336 1.27 -8.17 -12.20
CA GLN A 336 0.09 -9.02 -12.07
C GLN A 336 0.31 -10.46 -12.55
N ASP A 337 1.10 -10.68 -13.61
CA ASP A 337 1.36 -12.03 -14.13
C ASP A 337 2.26 -12.80 -13.17
N THR A 338 3.32 -12.16 -12.67
CA THR A 338 4.20 -12.72 -11.64
C THR A 338 3.42 -13.04 -10.37
N LEU A 339 2.55 -12.13 -9.91
CA LEU A 339 1.71 -12.33 -8.73
C LEU A 339 0.79 -13.55 -8.87
N LEU A 340 0.08 -13.68 -10.00
CA LEU A 340 -0.81 -14.81 -10.26
C LEU A 340 -0.03 -16.13 -10.42
N SER A 341 1.15 -16.09 -11.04
CA SER A 341 2.05 -17.25 -11.12
C SER A 341 2.49 -17.72 -9.73
N ASP A 342 2.92 -16.80 -8.88
CA ASP A 342 3.36 -17.10 -7.52
C ASP A 342 2.20 -17.60 -6.65
N LEU A 343 1.00 -17.02 -6.78
CA LEU A 343 -0.21 -17.52 -6.10
C LEU A 343 -0.49 -18.98 -6.44
N ARG A 344 -0.46 -19.34 -7.73
CA ARG A 344 -0.68 -20.71 -8.19
C ARG A 344 0.40 -21.65 -7.66
N LYS A 345 1.66 -21.21 -7.63
CA LYS A 345 2.79 -22.00 -7.11
C LYS A 345 2.66 -22.24 -5.60
N THR A 346 2.34 -21.20 -4.83
CA THR A 346 2.14 -21.29 -3.38
C THR A 346 0.91 -22.14 -3.05
N ALA A 347 -0.22 -21.94 -3.74
CA ALA A 347 -1.42 -22.76 -3.55
C ALA A 347 -1.15 -24.24 -3.84
N ASN A 348 -0.37 -24.56 -4.88
CA ASN A 348 0.05 -25.92 -5.16
C ASN A 348 0.96 -26.51 -4.08
N THR A 349 1.80 -25.68 -3.45
CA THR A 349 2.65 -26.10 -2.33
C THR A 349 1.79 -26.44 -1.12
N TYR A 350 0.84 -25.58 -0.73
CA TYR A 350 -0.13 -25.87 0.33
C TYR A 350 -0.96 -27.13 0.04
N ARG A 351 -1.45 -27.28 -1.19
CA ARG A 351 -2.18 -28.48 -1.62
C ARG A 351 -1.35 -29.75 -1.42
N ARG A 352 -0.08 -29.75 -1.83
CA ARG A 352 0.84 -30.90 -1.67
C ARG A 352 1.11 -31.23 -0.20
N ASN A 353 1.08 -30.23 0.67
CA ASN A 353 1.20 -30.38 2.12
C ASN A 353 -0.13 -30.72 2.82
N ALA A 354 -1.20 -31.01 2.05
CA ALA A 354 -2.56 -31.24 2.55
C ALA A 354 -3.19 -30.03 3.31
N GLU A 355 -2.71 -28.82 3.06
CA GLU A 355 -3.22 -27.55 3.60
C GLU A 355 -4.27 -26.93 2.66
N TRP A 356 -5.32 -27.68 2.34
CA TRP A 356 -6.29 -27.34 1.29
C TRP A 356 -7.03 -26.02 1.51
N GLY A 357 -7.39 -25.70 2.76
CA GLY A 357 -8.08 -24.45 3.08
C GLY A 357 -7.23 -23.22 2.70
N ARG A 358 -5.93 -23.26 2.99
CA ARG A 358 -5.00 -22.18 2.64
C ARG A 358 -4.83 -22.07 1.13
N ALA A 359 -4.73 -23.20 0.43
CA ALA A 359 -4.68 -23.24 -1.02
C ALA A 359 -5.94 -22.65 -1.67
N GLU A 360 -7.12 -22.96 -1.12
CA GLU A 360 -8.40 -22.40 -1.56
C GLU A 360 -8.46 -20.89 -1.35
N THR A 361 -8.09 -20.39 -0.16
CA THR A 361 -8.05 -18.95 0.12
C THR A 361 -7.21 -18.19 -0.91
N LEU A 362 -6.00 -18.70 -1.23
CA LEU A 362 -5.14 -18.08 -2.26
C LEU A 362 -5.82 -18.06 -3.64
N MET A 363 -6.40 -19.18 -4.06
CA MET A 363 -6.98 -19.32 -5.40
C MET A 363 -8.29 -18.55 -5.57
N GLN A 364 -9.15 -18.54 -4.55
CA GLN A 364 -10.37 -17.73 -4.56
C GLN A 364 -10.05 -16.24 -4.62
N TRP A 365 -9.09 -15.79 -3.80
CA TRP A 365 -8.60 -14.41 -3.85
C TRP A 365 -8.04 -14.05 -5.24
N ALA A 366 -7.25 -14.93 -5.85
CA ALA A 366 -6.70 -14.73 -7.19
C ALA A 366 -7.80 -14.58 -8.25
N CYS A 367 -8.86 -15.40 -8.20
CA CYS A 367 -10.02 -15.26 -9.08
C CYS A 367 -10.71 -13.91 -8.92
N LEU A 368 -11.00 -13.50 -7.67
CA LEU A 368 -11.67 -12.23 -7.38
C LEU A 368 -10.82 -11.04 -7.84
N LYS A 369 -9.51 -11.06 -7.59
CA LYS A 369 -8.60 -9.96 -7.96
C LYS A 369 -8.40 -9.83 -9.46
N SER A 370 -8.39 -10.94 -10.18
CA SER A 370 -8.34 -10.93 -11.64
C SER A 370 -9.55 -10.21 -12.26
N LEU A 371 -10.70 -10.20 -11.57
CA LEU A 371 -11.89 -9.45 -11.99
C LEU A 371 -11.88 -7.98 -11.54
N GLU A 372 -11.23 -7.65 -10.43
CA GLU A 372 -11.15 -6.27 -9.93
C GLU A 372 -10.21 -5.38 -10.75
N ALA A 373 -9.20 -5.97 -11.39
CA ALA A 373 -8.21 -5.26 -12.21
C ALA A 373 -8.83 -4.44 -13.38
N ASP A 374 -10.05 -4.76 -13.81
CA ASP A 374 -10.75 -4.09 -14.91
C ASP A 374 -11.64 -2.91 -14.46
N LYS A 375 -11.78 -2.66 -13.14
CA LYS A 375 -12.61 -1.56 -12.63
C LYS A 375 -11.94 -0.21 -12.92
N THR A 376 -12.23 0.36 -14.10
CA THR A 376 -11.95 1.76 -14.45
C THR A 376 -12.95 2.75 -13.82
N LYS A 377 -13.93 2.24 -13.06
CA LYS A 377 -14.88 3.04 -12.26
C LYS A 377 -14.74 2.67 -10.78
N PRO A 378 -14.62 3.66 -9.87
CA PRO A 378 -14.66 3.40 -8.44
C PRO A 378 -16.10 3.04 -8.06
N GLN A 379 -16.41 1.75 -8.04
CA GLN A 379 -17.55 1.22 -7.30
C GLN A 379 -17.04 0.27 -6.23
N VAL A 380 -17.76 0.30 -5.11
CA VAL A 380 -17.53 -0.40 -3.84
C VAL A 380 -16.89 -1.79 -4.03
N SER A 381 -15.88 -2.05 -3.20
CA SER A 381 -15.07 -3.27 -3.20
C SER A 381 -15.97 -4.49 -3.06
N LEU A 382 -16.03 -5.33 -4.10
CA LEU A 382 -16.77 -6.60 -4.08
C LEU A 382 -16.00 -7.67 -3.28
N SER A 383 -14.67 -7.54 -3.17
CA SER A 383 -13.82 -8.54 -2.51
C SER A 383 -13.97 -8.57 -0.98
N SER A 384 -14.21 -7.44 -0.31
CA SER A 384 -14.33 -7.44 1.16
C SER A 384 -15.64 -8.08 1.64
N GLU A 385 -16.76 -7.81 0.96
CA GLU A 385 -18.08 -8.36 1.33
C GLU A 385 -18.20 -9.86 1.03
N LEU A 386 -17.64 -10.33 -0.10
CA LEU A 386 -17.71 -11.75 -0.48
C LEU A 386 -16.76 -12.64 0.32
N LEU A 387 -15.59 -12.13 0.75
CA LEU A 387 -14.62 -12.91 1.53
C LEU A 387 -14.96 -12.99 3.03
N HIS A 388 -15.66 -11.99 3.60
CA HIS A 388 -16.05 -12.00 5.02
C HIS A 388 -17.40 -12.67 5.29
N ASN A 389 -18.32 -12.70 4.33
CA ASN A 389 -19.65 -13.30 4.52
C ASN A 389 -19.66 -14.79 4.18
N ARG A 390 -18.97 -15.61 4.99
CA ARG A 390 -19.12 -17.08 5.00
C ARG A 390 -20.28 -17.56 5.89
N GLY A 391 -21.04 -16.63 6.49
CA GLY A 391 -21.94 -16.91 7.62
C GLY A 391 -23.44 -16.87 7.37
N ASP A 392 -23.98 -16.05 6.44
CA ASP A 392 -25.43 -15.98 6.26
C ASP A 392 -25.85 -15.41 4.89
N GLN A 393 -27.03 -15.83 4.46
CA GLN A 393 -27.65 -15.72 3.14
C GLN A 393 -27.47 -14.36 2.42
N LEU A 394 -26.93 -14.40 1.20
CA LEU A 394 -26.94 -13.28 0.24
C LEU A 394 -27.94 -13.58 -0.90
N LEU A 395 -29.19 -13.16 -0.72
CA LEU A 395 -30.12 -12.85 -1.80
C LEU A 395 -30.78 -11.51 -1.48
N GLY A 396 -30.32 -10.44 -2.11
CA GLY A 396 -30.87 -9.09 -1.96
C GLY A 396 -30.29 -8.20 -3.04
N GLY A 397 -31.07 -7.93 -4.08
CA GLY A 397 -30.58 -7.44 -5.35
C GLY A 397 -30.09 -6.00 -5.35
N ASP A 398 -28.97 -5.80 -6.04
CA ASP A 398 -28.80 -4.66 -6.93
C ASP A 398 -27.95 -5.14 -8.11
N SER A 399 -28.58 -5.27 -9.29
CA SER A 399 -27.90 -5.73 -10.50
C SER A 399 -26.98 -4.62 -11.00
N THR A 400 -25.76 -4.57 -10.47
CA THR A 400 -24.69 -3.79 -11.08
C THR A 400 -24.47 -4.34 -12.48
N ASN A 401 -24.45 -3.45 -13.49
CA ASN A 401 -24.34 -3.84 -14.89
C ASN A 401 -22.97 -4.49 -15.15
N CYS A 402 -22.90 -5.82 -15.05
CA CYS A 402 -21.69 -6.64 -15.16
C CYS A 402 -21.00 -6.60 -16.54
N ASN A 403 -21.55 -5.84 -17.49
CA ASN A 403 -21.06 -5.81 -18.86
C ASN A 403 -19.71 -5.13 -19.05
N GLU A 404 -19.19 -4.42 -18.03
CA GLU A 404 -17.91 -3.69 -18.06
C GLU A 404 -16.75 -4.41 -17.33
N LEU A 405 -16.93 -5.64 -16.81
CA LEU A 405 -15.96 -6.27 -15.89
C LEU A 405 -14.75 -6.96 -16.55
N LEU A 406 -14.78 -7.22 -17.85
CA LEU A 406 -13.70 -7.87 -18.60
C LEU A 406 -13.62 -7.22 -19.99
N THR A 407 -12.78 -6.21 -20.14
CA THR A 407 -12.70 -5.39 -21.35
C THR A 407 -11.50 -5.71 -22.24
N SER A 408 -10.49 -6.42 -21.70
CA SER A 408 -9.31 -6.83 -22.46
C SER A 408 -9.15 -8.35 -22.54
N ASP A 409 -8.75 -8.86 -23.70
CA ASP A 409 -8.44 -10.28 -23.91
C ASP A 409 -7.37 -10.77 -22.93
N HIS A 410 -6.43 -9.90 -22.55
CA HIS A 410 -5.42 -10.21 -21.56
C HIS A 410 -6.02 -10.47 -20.16
N THR A 411 -7.00 -9.66 -19.73
CA THR A 411 -7.69 -9.86 -18.45
C THR A 411 -8.46 -11.18 -18.46
N ILE A 412 -9.16 -11.45 -19.57
CA ILE A 412 -9.92 -12.69 -19.75
C ILE A 412 -9.00 -13.91 -19.68
N ASN A 413 -7.85 -13.88 -20.35
CA ASN A 413 -6.89 -14.99 -20.32
C ASN A 413 -6.33 -15.23 -18.91
N ARG A 414 -5.88 -14.16 -18.21
CA ARG A 414 -5.41 -14.25 -16.81
C ARG A 414 -6.48 -14.86 -15.89
N PHE A 415 -7.71 -14.39 -16.00
CA PHE A 415 -8.82 -14.91 -15.21
C PHE A 415 -9.12 -16.37 -15.55
N THR A 416 -9.11 -16.73 -16.83
CA THR A 416 -9.36 -18.08 -17.34
C THR A 416 -8.34 -19.07 -16.77
N GLU A 417 -7.04 -18.74 -16.83
CA GLU A 417 -5.97 -19.55 -16.24
C GLU A 417 -6.13 -19.73 -14.73
N THR A 418 -6.49 -18.65 -14.03
CA THR A 418 -6.67 -18.66 -12.58
C THR A 418 -7.88 -19.50 -12.19
N LEU A 419 -9.01 -19.35 -12.90
CA LEU A 419 -10.23 -20.12 -12.72
C LEU A 419 -10.00 -21.61 -12.98
N GLN A 420 -9.25 -21.94 -14.04
CA GLN A 420 -8.87 -23.32 -14.34
C GLN A 420 -8.03 -23.92 -13.21
N ALA A 421 -7.02 -23.21 -12.71
CA ALA A 421 -6.21 -23.66 -11.59
C ALA A 421 -7.03 -23.86 -10.30
N THR A 422 -8.03 -22.99 -10.06
CA THR A 422 -8.98 -23.11 -8.94
C THR A 422 -9.85 -24.36 -9.09
N GLY A 423 -10.39 -24.63 -10.28
CA GLY A 423 -11.13 -25.85 -10.54
C GLY A 423 -10.28 -27.12 -10.39
N GLU A 424 -9.01 -27.07 -10.80
CA GLU A 424 -8.08 -28.18 -10.63
C GLU A 424 -7.83 -28.48 -9.14
N LEU A 425 -7.68 -27.45 -8.30
CA LEU A 425 -7.59 -27.62 -6.85
C LEU A 425 -8.78 -28.42 -6.31
N TYR A 426 -10.01 -28.05 -6.67
CA TYR A 426 -11.21 -28.75 -6.21
C TYR A 426 -11.33 -30.16 -6.79
N ARG A 427 -11.00 -30.35 -8.07
CA ARG A 427 -10.98 -31.67 -8.74
C ARG A 427 -10.01 -32.62 -8.02
N TRP A 428 -8.82 -32.16 -7.67
CA TRP A 428 -7.84 -32.96 -6.92
C TRP A 428 -8.34 -33.34 -5.53
N SER A 429 -9.12 -32.47 -4.86
CA SER A 429 -9.76 -32.81 -3.58
C SER A 429 -10.83 -33.89 -3.76
N CYS A 430 -11.70 -33.77 -4.77
CA CYS A 430 -12.71 -34.79 -5.11
C CYS A 430 -12.08 -36.16 -5.43
N ALA A 431 -10.92 -36.16 -6.08
CA ALA A 431 -10.19 -37.37 -6.41
C ALA A 431 -9.76 -38.16 -5.17
N GLN A 432 -9.69 -37.54 -3.99
CA GLN A 432 -9.48 -38.19 -2.69
C GLN A 432 -10.78 -38.69 -2.08
N SER A 433 -11.62 -39.37 -2.86
CA SER A 433 -12.99 -39.76 -2.51
C SER A 433 -13.12 -40.68 -1.30
N SER A 434 -12.03 -41.35 -0.90
CA SER A 434 -11.95 -42.11 0.35
C SER A 434 -12.07 -41.22 1.59
N ASN A 435 -11.77 -39.93 1.46
CA ASN A 435 -11.97 -38.92 2.48
C ASN A 435 -13.24 -38.10 2.17
N LYS A 436 -14.31 -38.36 2.93
CA LYS A 436 -15.61 -37.68 2.77
C LYS A 436 -15.49 -36.16 2.89
N GLU A 437 -14.68 -35.65 3.81
CA GLU A 437 -14.47 -34.21 4.00
C GLU A 437 -13.80 -33.58 2.78
N ARG A 438 -12.85 -34.28 2.15
CA ARG A 438 -12.19 -33.81 0.92
C ARG A 438 -13.11 -33.82 -0.29
N LEU A 439 -13.95 -34.85 -0.40
CA LEU A 439 -14.99 -34.88 -1.41
C LEU A 439 -15.97 -33.71 -1.25
N GLU A 440 -16.44 -33.48 -0.02
CA GLU A 440 -17.35 -32.38 0.30
C GLU A 440 -16.72 -31.02 0.01
N PHE A 441 -15.48 -30.79 0.46
CA PHE A 441 -14.69 -29.60 0.14
C PHE A 441 -14.60 -29.35 -1.37
N GLY A 442 -14.25 -30.38 -2.16
CA GLY A 442 -14.13 -30.22 -3.61
C GLY A 442 -15.47 -29.94 -4.30
N LEU A 443 -16.55 -30.59 -3.86
CA LEU A 443 -17.90 -30.35 -4.40
C LEU A 443 -18.41 -28.94 -4.07
N GLN A 444 -18.24 -28.50 -2.83
CA GLN A 444 -18.61 -27.15 -2.38
C GLN A 444 -17.79 -26.08 -3.11
N GLY A 445 -16.49 -26.31 -3.31
CA GLY A 445 -15.63 -25.40 -4.06
C GLY A 445 -16.04 -25.24 -5.53
N ILE A 446 -16.38 -26.35 -6.21
CA ILE A 446 -16.91 -26.29 -7.59
C ILE A 446 -18.25 -25.54 -7.61
N GLU A 447 -19.13 -25.80 -6.65
CA GLU A 447 -20.41 -25.10 -6.54
C GLU A 447 -20.23 -23.59 -6.33
N TRP A 448 -19.30 -23.19 -5.46
CA TRP A 448 -18.91 -21.79 -5.29
C TRP A 448 -18.42 -21.19 -6.61
N MET A 449 -17.56 -21.89 -7.34
CA MET A 449 -17.01 -21.41 -8.62
C MET A 449 -18.10 -21.22 -9.68
N LEU A 450 -19.03 -22.16 -9.79
CA LEU A 450 -20.17 -22.06 -10.71
C LEU A 450 -21.10 -20.91 -10.31
N THR A 451 -21.46 -20.82 -9.03
CA THR A 451 -22.37 -19.80 -8.51
C THR A 451 -21.80 -18.40 -8.74
N ASN A 452 -20.51 -18.20 -8.47
CA ASN A 452 -19.89 -16.88 -8.55
C ASN A 452 -19.47 -16.47 -9.97
N PHE A 453 -19.21 -17.40 -10.90
CA PHE A 453 -18.62 -17.05 -12.19
C PHE A 453 -19.41 -17.50 -13.43
N ASN A 454 -20.53 -18.21 -13.29
CA ASN A 454 -21.32 -18.67 -14.44
C ASN A 454 -21.84 -17.53 -15.34
N TYR A 455 -22.08 -16.34 -14.80
CA TYR A 455 -22.48 -15.18 -15.60
C TYR A 455 -21.40 -14.77 -16.63
N LEU A 456 -20.13 -15.08 -16.37
CA LEU A 456 -18.99 -14.79 -17.26
C LEU A 456 -18.89 -15.78 -18.43
N SER A 457 -19.63 -16.90 -18.42
CA SER A 457 -19.64 -17.89 -19.51
C SER A 457 -20.16 -17.36 -20.85
N THR A 458 -20.84 -16.21 -20.83
CA THR A 458 -21.27 -15.48 -22.04
C THR A 458 -20.14 -14.68 -22.69
N ARG A 459 -19.04 -14.44 -21.96
CA ARG A 459 -17.94 -13.56 -22.37
C ARG A 459 -16.80 -14.27 -23.07
N SER A 460 -16.58 -15.55 -22.77
CA SER A 460 -15.54 -16.37 -23.39
C SER A 460 -16.04 -17.81 -23.51
N SER A 461 -15.80 -18.41 -24.68
CA SER A 461 -16.02 -19.84 -24.91
C SER A 461 -15.20 -20.68 -23.93
N ASP A 462 -13.99 -20.25 -23.63
CA ASP A 462 -13.05 -20.99 -22.78
C ASP A 462 -13.55 -21.00 -21.34
N LEU A 463 -14.03 -19.86 -20.84
CA LEU A 463 -14.66 -19.77 -19.52
C LEU A 463 -15.91 -20.65 -19.42
N ARG A 464 -16.76 -20.64 -20.47
CA ARG A 464 -17.93 -21.51 -20.53
C ARG A 464 -17.53 -22.98 -20.48
N GLN A 465 -16.51 -23.35 -21.23
CA GLN A 465 -16.05 -24.73 -21.31
C GLN A 465 -15.45 -25.19 -19.98
N ILE A 466 -14.62 -24.36 -19.34
CA ILE A 466 -14.05 -24.61 -18.01
C ILE A 466 -15.16 -24.86 -16.98
N LEU A 467 -16.14 -23.95 -16.89
CA LEU A 467 -17.23 -24.09 -15.92
C LEU A 467 -18.09 -25.32 -16.20
N LYS A 468 -18.42 -25.60 -17.47
CA LYS A 468 -19.14 -26.81 -17.87
C LYS A 468 -18.37 -28.08 -17.48
N ASN A 469 -17.06 -28.12 -17.70
CA ASN A 469 -16.20 -29.26 -17.37
C ASN A 469 -16.24 -29.55 -15.87
N TYR A 470 -16.04 -28.52 -15.03
CA TYR A 470 -16.05 -28.73 -13.58
C TYR A 470 -17.46 -29.02 -13.04
N GLY A 471 -18.51 -28.45 -13.64
CA GLY A 471 -19.89 -28.83 -13.33
C GLY A 471 -20.16 -30.32 -13.63
N HIS A 472 -19.65 -30.83 -14.74
CA HIS A 472 -19.71 -32.25 -15.07
C HIS A 472 -18.95 -33.11 -14.05
N VAL A 473 -17.74 -32.71 -13.65
CA VAL A 473 -16.98 -33.38 -12.57
C VAL A 473 -17.80 -33.46 -11.28
N SER A 474 -18.44 -32.37 -10.86
CA SER A 474 -19.29 -32.35 -9.66
C SER A 474 -20.44 -33.35 -9.76
N SER A 475 -21.13 -33.41 -10.90
CA SER A 475 -22.21 -34.37 -11.14
C SER A 475 -21.72 -35.82 -11.08
N LEU A 476 -20.58 -36.14 -11.70
CA LEU A 476 -19.99 -37.48 -11.66
C LEU A 476 -19.61 -37.90 -10.23
N MET A 477 -19.05 -36.99 -9.45
CA MET A 477 -18.60 -37.27 -8.08
C MET A 477 -19.77 -37.45 -7.09
N LYS A 478 -20.92 -36.82 -7.36
CA LYS A 478 -22.17 -37.00 -6.60
C LYS A 478 -22.83 -38.35 -6.84
N ASP A 479 -22.74 -38.88 -8.06
CA ASP A 479 -23.29 -40.19 -8.40
C ASP A 479 -22.45 -41.33 -7.79
N ARG A 480 -23.03 -42.06 -6.83
CA ARG A 480 -22.36 -43.18 -6.14
C ARG A 480 -22.01 -44.33 -7.09
N ALA A 481 -22.78 -44.54 -8.16
CA ALA A 481 -22.51 -45.59 -9.15
C ALA A 481 -21.29 -45.27 -10.03
N SER A 482 -20.88 -43.99 -10.09
CA SER A 482 -19.76 -43.51 -10.89
C SER A 482 -18.41 -43.50 -10.15
N ARG A 483 -18.39 -43.84 -8.85
CA ARG A 483 -17.17 -43.81 -8.02
C ARG A 483 -16.13 -44.88 -8.37
N ASP A 484 -16.52 -45.91 -9.13
CA ASP A 484 -15.62 -46.94 -9.63
C ASP A 484 -14.64 -46.40 -10.70
N TRP A 485 -14.93 -45.23 -11.29
CA TRP A 485 -14.12 -44.57 -12.32
C TRP A 485 -13.06 -43.59 -11.77
N LEU A 486 -12.83 -43.60 -10.46
CA LEU A 486 -11.90 -42.67 -9.81
C LEU A 486 -10.44 -43.13 -9.90
N PRO A 487 -9.46 -42.19 -9.99
CA PRO A 487 -8.03 -42.48 -10.18
C PRO A 487 -7.47 -43.53 -9.22
N GLN A 488 -7.97 -43.54 -7.99
CA GLN A 488 -7.51 -44.41 -6.91
C GLN A 488 -8.02 -45.85 -7.04
N ASN A 489 -9.09 -46.06 -7.83
CA ASN A 489 -9.73 -47.36 -8.04
C ASN A 489 -9.23 -48.06 -9.32
N VAL A 490 -8.49 -47.36 -10.19
CA VAL A 490 -8.01 -47.89 -11.49
C VAL A 490 -6.89 -48.93 -11.35
N HIS A 491 -6.21 -49.04 -10.21
CA HIS A 491 -5.20 -50.09 -9.98
C HIS A 491 -5.75 -51.52 -10.02
N LYS A 492 -7.07 -51.72 -10.11
CA LYS A 492 -7.69 -53.03 -10.33
C LYS A 492 -7.97 -53.39 -11.79
N ILE A 493 -7.77 -52.48 -12.75
CA ILE A 493 -8.00 -52.76 -14.17
C ILE A 493 -6.65 -53.00 -14.84
N LYS A 494 -6.28 -54.28 -14.92
CA LYS A 494 -5.05 -54.75 -15.55
C LYS A 494 -5.18 -54.54 -17.07
N GLY A 495 -4.42 -53.59 -17.61
CA GLY A 495 -4.10 -53.53 -19.03
C GLY A 495 -4.84 -52.47 -19.85
N THR A 496 -4.50 -51.21 -19.65
CA THR A 496 -4.32 -50.22 -20.74
C THR A 496 -3.48 -49.08 -20.20
N ALA A 497 -2.39 -48.76 -20.92
CA ALA A 497 -1.56 -47.59 -20.65
C ALA A 497 -2.19 -46.33 -21.30
N GLU A 498 -3.48 -46.11 -21.06
CA GLU A 498 -4.23 -45.00 -21.63
C GLU A 498 -4.58 -43.99 -20.53
N GLN A 499 -4.41 -42.72 -20.89
CA GLN A 499 -4.45 -41.60 -19.96
C GLN A 499 -5.82 -41.47 -19.27
N HIS A 500 -5.76 -41.02 -18.03
CA HIS A 500 -6.85 -40.98 -17.06
C HIS A 500 -8.19 -40.39 -17.59
N PRO A 501 -9.37 -40.99 -17.31
CA PRO A 501 -10.67 -40.52 -17.80
C PRO A 501 -11.06 -39.06 -17.44
N LEU A 502 -10.67 -38.55 -16.27
CA LEU A 502 -10.82 -37.11 -15.93
C LEU A 502 -9.88 -36.19 -16.74
N VAL A 503 -8.73 -36.69 -17.21
CA VAL A 503 -7.83 -35.95 -18.13
C VAL A 503 -8.37 -36.05 -19.56
N GLU A 504 -8.99 -37.18 -19.89
CA GLU A 504 -9.67 -37.40 -21.16
C GLU A 504 -10.98 -36.61 -21.30
N ALA A 505 -11.76 -36.45 -20.22
CA ALA A 505 -12.99 -35.65 -20.21
C ALA A 505 -12.73 -34.15 -20.46
N ILE A 506 -11.57 -33.65 -20.01
CA ILE A 506 -11.12 -32.28 -20.29
C ILE A 506 -10.65 -32.18 -21.75
N ARG A 507 -9.87 -33.14 -22.25
CA ARG A 507 -9.37 -33.16 -23.64
C ARG A 507 -10.42 -33.46 -24.71
N ASN A 508 -11.46 -34.23 -24.41
CA ASN A 508 -12.50 -34.59 -25.36
C ASN A 508 -13.52 -33.46 -25.56
N CYS A 509 -13.52 -32.44 -24.70
CA CYS A 509 -14.22 -31.19 -24.95
C CYS A 509 -13.48 -30.26 -25.93
N ASP A 510 -12.16 -30.40 -26.10
CA ASP A 510 -11.38 -29.64 -27.10
C ASP A 510 -11.49 -30.23 -28.53
N LYS A 511 -12.23 -31.34 -28.69
CA LYS A 511 -12.41 -32.08 -29.96
C LYS A 511 -13.84 -32.03 -30.51
N GLN A 512 -14.72 -31.18 -29.96
CA GLN A 512 -16.04 -30.86 -30.51
C GLN A 512 -16.09 -29.38 -30.86
#